data_AF-A0A8C2GYD1-F1
#
_entry.id   AF-A0A8C2GYD1-F1
#
_cell.length_a   1.000
_cell.length_b   1.000
_cell.length_c   1.000
_cell.angle_alpha   90.00
_cell.angle_beta   90.00
_cell.angle_gamma   90.00
#
_symmetry.space_group_name_H-M   'P 1'
#
loop_
_entity.id
_entity.type
_entity.pdbx_description
1 polymer ?
#
loop_
_entity_poly.entity_id
_entity_poly.type
_entity_poly.pdbx_seq_one_letter_code
_entity_poly.pdbx_strand_id
1 'polypeptide(L)'
;CHISNLTLYNVSFEFINAYSHVVENTAFFGDVALRFPRIVHHYYDRNADWSRLLRWGLRFCNQTGVFSGGAHQHVLTLMSQELGITEKSADFVNPYRTERDDVLHTAEAFQKILREEEKRRRKEEKRKEIRKGPRISRSRSEL
;
A
#
# COMPACT_ATOMS: atom_id res chain seq x y z
N CYS A 1 -42.56 -1.30 -0.72
CA CYS A 1 -41.88 -1.10 0.58
C CYS A 1 -40.78 -2.13 0.91
N HIS A 2 -40.77 -3.36 0.37
CA HIS A 2 -39.70 -4.34 0.66
C HIS A 2 -38.44 -4.16 -0.23
N ILE A 3 -38.64 -3.85 -1.52
CA ILE A 3 -37.55 -3.60 -2.49
C ILE A 3 -36.74 -2.34 -2.12
N SER A 4 -37.41 -1.30 -1.59
CA SER A 4 -36.80 -0.07 -1.09
C SER A 4 -35.94 -0.30 0.17
N ASN A 5 -36.32 -1.24 1.03
CA ASN A 5 -35.49 -1.61 2.18
C ASN A 5 -34.27 -2.43 1.74
N LEU A 6 -34.44 -3.41 0.85
CA LEU A 6 -33.31 -4.21 0.36
C LEU A 6 -32.27 -3.36 -0.38
N THR A 7 -32.71 -2.39 -1.17
CA THR A 7 -31.80 -1.43 -1.84
C THR A 7 -31.09 -0.51 -0.86
N LEU A 8 -31.77 0.01 0.17
CA LEU A 8 -31.14 0.77 1.26
C LEU A 8 -30.11 -0.07 2.05
N TYR A 9 -30.43 -1.32 2.38
CA TYR A 9 -29.49 -2.23 3.05
C TYR A 9 -28.28 -2.53 2.19
N ASN A 10 -28.46 -2.79 0.89
CA ASN A 10 -27.34 -3.01 -0.03
C ASN A 10 -26.46 -1.76 -0.15
N VAL A 11 -27.05 -0.57 -0.31
CA VAL A 11 -26.28 0.69 -0.35
C VAL A 11 -25.53 0.93 0.96
N SER A 12 -26.18 0.67 2.11
CA SER A 12 -25.54 0.77 3.42
C SER A 12 -24.40 -0.23 3.60
N PHE A 13 -24.55 -1.46 3.10
CA PHE A 13 -23.52 -2.49 3.18
C PHE A 13 -22.30 -2.15 2.32
N GLU A 14 -22.53 -1.75 1.07
CA GLU A 14 -21.47 -1.29 0.16
C GLU A 14 -20.70 -0.10 0.75
N PHE A 15 -21.42 0.85 1.36
CA PHE A 15 -20.80 2.00 2.02
C PHE A 15 -19.91 1.57 3.20
N ILE A 16 -20.41 0.69 4.07
CA ILE A 16 -19.65 0.19 5.22
C ILE A 16 -18.41 -0.57 4.76
N ASN A 17 -18.53 -1.41 3.72
CA ASN A 17 -17.39 -2.14 3.16
C ASN A 17 -16.33 -1.19 2.61
N ALA A 18 -16.74 -0.22 1.79
CA ALA A 18 -15.81 0.77 1.23
C ALA A 18 -15.12 1.58 2.34
N TYR A 19 -15.88 1.97 3.38
CA TYR A 19 -15.35 2.65 4.55
C TYR A 19 -14.30 1.80 5.28
N SER A 20 -14.63 0.52 5.58
CA SER A 20 -13.72 -0.41 6.25
C SER A 20 -12.43 -0.58 5.47
N HIS A 21 -12.52 -0.76 4.15
CA HIS A 21 -11.35 -0.87 3.29
C HIS A 21 -10.44 0.34 3.35
N VAL A 22 -10.98 1.56 3.32
CA VAL A 22 -10.17 2.78 3.40
C VAL A 22 -9.45 2.85 4.74
N VAL A 23 -10.17 2.63 5.84
CA VAL A 23 -9.66 2.73 7.21
C VAL A 23 -8.60 1.66 7.50
N GLU A 24 -8.90 0.40 7.19
CA GLU A 24 -8.00 -0.73 7.37
C GLU A 24 -6.74 -0.60 6.52
N ASN A 25 -6.88 -0.26 5.24
CA ASN A 25 -5.72 -0.10 4.35
C ASN A 25 -4.81 1.04 4.81
N THR A 26 -5.40 2.14 5.30
CA THR A 26 -4.62 3.29 5.82
C THR A 26 -3.86 2.89 7.08
N ALA A 27 -4.50 2.20 8.03
CA ALA A 27 -3.86 1.72 9.26
C ALA A 27 -2.76 0.68 8.95
N PHE A 28 -3.06 -0.30 8.09
CA PHE A 28 -2.10 -1.33 7.67
C PHE A 28 -0.89 -0.71 6.97
N PHE A 29 -1.11 0.26 6.08
CA PHE A 29 -0.01 0.97 5.44
C PHE A 29 0.86 1.74 6.45
N GLY A 30 0.24 2.29 7.51
CA GLY A 30 0.94 2.86 8.67
C GLY A 30 1.95 1.91 9.30
N ASP A 31 1.52 0.68 9.60
CA ASP A 31 2.41 -0.33 10.16
C ASP A 31 3.54 -0.72 9.19
N VAL A 32 3.24 -0.86 7.90
CA VAL A 32 4.25 -1.18 6.87
C VAL A 32 5.26 -0.04 6.72
N ALA A 33 4.81 1.21 6.71
CA ALA A 33 5.68 2.38 6.61
C ALA A 33 6.64 2.50 7.79
N LEU A 34 6.18 2.19 9.00
CA LEU A 34 7.01 2.25 10.19
C LEU A 34 7.96 1.06 10.32
N ARG A 35 7.55 -0.14 9.93
CA ARG A 35 8.38 -1.36 10.02
C ARG A 35 9.36 -1.51 8.85
N PHE A 36 9.04 -0.92 7.70
CA PHE A 36 9.83 -1.05 6.46
C PHE A 36 10.06 0.30 5.77
N PRO A 37 10.60 1.31 6.46
CA PRO A 37 10.63 2.68 5.96
C PRO A 37 11.40 2.81 4.64
N ARG A 38 12.50 2.07 4.46
CA ARG A 38 13.30 2.13 3.22
C ARG A 38 12.58 1.57 2.00
N ILE A 39 11.83 0.49 2.19
CA ILE A 39 11.00 -0.11 1.13
C ILE A 39 9.88 0.88 0.79
N VAL A 40 9.22 1.44 1.80
CA VAL A 40 8.12 2.37 1.57
C VAL A 40 8.60 3.63 0.87
N HIS A 41 9.67 4.29 1.33
CA HIS A 41 10.25 5.46 0.66
C HIS A 41 10.62 5.19 -0.80
N HIS A 42 11.13 3.99 -1.13
CA HIS A 42 11.46 3.61 -2.50
C HIS A 42 10.27 3.69 -3.48
N TYR A 43 9.07 3.33 -3.02
CA TYR A 43 7.85 3.37 -3.84
C TYR A 43 7.09 4.68 -3.67
N TYR A 44 6.99 5.16 -2.43
CA TYR A 44 6.25 6.37 -2.07
C TYR A 44 6.85 7.63 -2.70
N ASP A 45 8.18 7.82 -2.58
CA ASP A 45 8.83 9.06 -3.04
C ASP A 45 8.84 9.19 -4.58
N ARG A 46 8.65 8.08 -5.30
CA ARG A 46 8.64 8.04 -6.77
C ARG A 46 7.26 8.15 -7.39
N ASN A 47 6.20 8.05 -6.59
CA ASN A 47 4.84 8.05 -7.10
C ASN A 47 3.99 9.10 -6.39
N ALA A 48 3.79 10.23 -7.08
CA ALA A 48 2.98 11.34 -6.57
C ALA A 48 1.52 10.94 -6.28
N ASP A 49 0.98 9.92 -6.95
CA ASP A 49 -0.38 9.44 -6.70
C ASP A 49 -0.46 8.71 -5.36
N TRP A 50 0.58 7.97 -4.96
CA TRP A 50 0.66 7.33 -3.66
C TRP A 50 0.75 8.38 -2.54
N SER A 51 1.54 9.44 -2.75
CA SER A 51 1.58 10.55 -1.80
C SER A 51 0.21 11.22 -1.64
N ARG A 52 -0.48 11.51 -2.74
CA ARG A 52 -1.83 12.10 -2.71
C ARG A 52 -2.84 11.18 -2.03
N LEU A 53 -2.87 9.90 -2.38
CA LEU A 53 -3.81 8.92 -1.84
C LEU A 53 -3.62 8.73 -0.33
N LEU A 54 -2.36 8.61 0.11
CA LEU A 54 -2.07 8.42 1.53
C LEU A 54 -2.38 9.67 2.35
N ARG A 55 -2.03 10.87 1.84
CA ARG A 55 -2.40 12.14 2.48
C ARG A 55 -3.91 12.26 2.61
N TRP A 56 -4.65 11.87 1.57
CA TRP A 56 -6.11 11.84 1.61
C TRP A 56 -6.62 10.84 2.67
N GLY A 57 -6.11 9.60 2.69
CA GLY A 57 -6.52 8.56 3.65
C GLY A 57 -6.24 8.94 5.11
N LEU A 58 -5.07 9.52 5.38
CA LEU A 58 -4.72 10.10 6.68
C LEU A 58 -5.72 11.20 7.09
N ARG A 59 -5.99 12.14 6.18
CA ARG A 59 -6.92 13.24 6.45
C ARG A 59 -8.33 12.73 6.69
N PHE A 60 -8.76 11.74 5.92
CA PHE A 60 -10.04 11.07 6.08
C PHE A 60 -10.15 10.45 7.48
N CYS A 61 -9.20 9.61 7.88
CA CYS A 61 -9.21 8.97 9.20
C CYS A 61 -9.17 9.97 10.36
N ASN A 62 -8.41 11.07 10.20
CA ASN A 62 -8.34 12.13 11.21
C ASN A 62 -9.64 12.94 11.31
N GLN A 63 -10.30 13.22 10.18
CA GLN A 63 -11.56 13.97 10.14
C GLN A 63 -12.74 13.13 10.67
N THR A 64 -12.78 11.84 10.37
CA THR A 64 -13.83 10.94 10.89
C THR A 64 -13.63 10.61 12.36
N GLY A 65 -12.40 10.76 12.88
CA GLY A 65 -12.08 10.42 14.27
C GLY A 65 -12.10 8.93 14.55
N VAL A 66 -12.10 8.07 13.52
CA VAL A 66 -12.26 6.61 13.64
C VAL A 66 -11.22 5.95 14.55
N PHE A 67 -10.03 6.55 14.66
CA PHE A 67 -8.94 6.06 15.49
C PHE A 67 -8.71 6.89 16.77
N SER A 68 -9.55 7.87 17.07
CA SER A 68 -9.36 8.78 18.20
C SER A 68 -9.22 8.03 19.53
N GLY A 69 -8.13 8.26 20.26
CA GLY A 69 -7.82 7.62 21.54
C GLY A 69 -7.27 6.19 21.43
N GLY A 70 -7.10 5.65 20.21
CA GLY A 70 -6.62 4.29 19.98
C GLY A 70 -5.15 4.20 19.56
N ALA A 71 -4.60 2.98 19.57
CA ALA A 71 -3.23 2.72 19.14
C ALA A 71 -2.97 3.15 17.68
N HIS A 72 -3.96 3.00 16.80
CA HIS A 72 -3.84 3.38 15.39
C HIS A 72 -3.66 4.90 15.20
N GLN A 73 -4.20 5.76 16.07
CA GLN A 73 -3.93 7.21 15.98
C GLN A 73 -2.45 7.50 16.19
N HIS A 74 -1.80 6.81 17.14
CA HIS A 74 -0.38 6.95 17.37
C HIS A 74 0.44 6.45 16.16
N VAL A 75 0.09 5.28 15.62
CA VAL A 75 0.72 4.73 14.40
C VAL A 75 0.62 5.70 13.22
N LEU A 76 -0.57 6.26 12.96
CA LEU A 76 -0.77 7.22 11.88
C LEU A 76 0.04 8.50 12.08
N THR A 77 0.16 8.97 13.33
CA THR A 77 0.98 10.12 13.68
C THR A 77 2.46 9.85 13.40
N LEU A 78 2.99 8.73 13.89
CA LEU A 78 4.37 8.32 13.65
C LEU A 78 4.65 8.12 12.14
N MET A 79 3.75 7.46 11.41
CA MET A 79 3.89 7.28 9.96
C MET A 79 3.94 8.65 9.26
N SER A 80 3.06 9.57 9.64
CA SER A 80 2.99 10.89 9.01
C SER A 80 4.32 11.66 9.16
N GLN A 81 4.98 11.49 10.31
CA GLN A 81 6.29 12.05 10.56
C GLN A 81 7.35 11.28 9.76
N GLU A 82 7.42 9.95 9.81
CA GLU A 82 8.40 9.12 9.08
C GLU A 82 8.46 9.50 7.59
N LEU A 83 7.30 9.60 6.94
CA LEU A 83 7.13 9.91 5.52
C LEU A 83 7.25 11.41 5.18
N GLY A 84 7.48 12.29 6.15
CA GLY A 84 7.60 13.73 5.93
C GLY A 84 6.30 14.40 5.46
N ILE A 85 5.15 13.85 5.86
CA ILE A 85 3.83 14.44 5.59
C ILE A 85 3.58 15.59 6.57
N THR A 86 3.95 15.38 7.83
CA THR A 86 3.96 16.36 8.92
C THR A 86 5.39 16.68 9.32
N GLU A 87 5.59 17.79 10.04
CA GLU A 87 6.89 18.12 10.59
C GLU A 87 7.35 17.03 11.57
N LYS A 88 8.59 16.57 11.40
CA LYS A 88 9.21 15.63 12.33
C LYS A 88 9.55 16.37 13.62
N SER A 89 9.11 15.82 14.74
CA SER A 89 9.51 16.33 16.04
C SER A 89 11.01 16.09 16.27
N ALA A 90 11.67 16.95 17.04
CA ALA A 90 13.11 16.84 17.32
C ALA A 90 13.46 15.55 18.10
N ASP A 91 12.50 15.01 18.84
CA ASP A 91 12.57 13.77 19.60
C ASP A 91 11.98 12.56 18.85
N PHE A 92 11.63 12.72 17.56
CA PHE A 92 11.03 11.63 16.79
C PHE A 92 12.00 10.45 16.67
N VAL A 93 11.59 9.33 17.26
CA VAL A 93 12.23 8.03 17.09
C VAL A 93 11.14 7.04 16.70
N ASN A 94 11.30 6.41 15.53
CA ASN A 94 10.39 5.35 15.11
C ASN A 94 10.63 4.10 15.99
N PRO A 95 9.66 3.69 16.84
CA PRO A 95 9.84 2.58 17.78
C PRO A 95 9.94 1.21 17.11
N TYR A 96 9.56 1.13 15.83
CA TYR A 96 9.63 -0.10 15.04
C TYR A 96 10.96 -0.26 14.31
N ARG A 97 11.87 0.72 14.40
CA ARG A 97 13.24 0.54 13.90
C ARG A 97 13.94 -0.57 14.67
N THR A 98 14.56 -1.48 13.94
CA THR A 98 15.33 -2.58 14.52
C THR A 98 16.77 -2.54 14.05
N GLU A 99 17.70 -3.15 14.80
CA GLU A 99 19.10 -3.33 14.38
C GLU A 99 19.24 -4.10 13.05
N ARG A 100 18.18 -4.75 12.55
CA ARG A 100 18.20 -5.35 11.19
C ARG A 100 18.01 -4.32 10.08
N ASP A 101 17.31 -3.22 10.34
CA ASP A 101 17.29 -2.08 9.42
C ASP A 101 18.70 -1.49 9.27
N ASP A 102 19.52 -1.66 10.31
CA ASP A 102 20.92 -1.33 10.30
C ASP A 102 21.78 -2.30 9.45
N VAL A 103 21.44 -3.57 9.35
CA VAL A 103 22.18 -4.48 8.43
C VAL A 103 21.83 -4.20 6.95
N LEU A 104 20.67 -3.63 6.70
CA LEU A 104 20.30 -3.03 5.42
C LEU A 104 21.03 -1.68 5.17
N HIS A 105 21.95 -1.21 6.02
CA HIS A 105 22.46 0.17 6.07
C HIS A 105 22.99 0.80 4.77
N THR A 106 23.42 0.05 3.77
CA THR A 106 23.80 0.68 2.50
C THR A 106 22.61 0.76 1.55
N ALA A 107 22.36 1.95 0.98
CA ALA A 107 21.44 2.12 -0.15
C ALA A 107 21.74 1.12 -1.27
N GLU A 108 23.01 0.75 -1.40
CA GLU A 108 23.53 -0.20 -2.37
C GLU A 108 23.05 -1.63 -2.17
N ALA A 109 23.08 -2.17 -0.93
CA ALA A 109 22.60 -3.52 -0.65
C ALA A 109 21.11 -3.66 -0.98
N PHE A 110 20.31 -2.67 -0.61
CA PHE A 110 18.89 -2.64 -0.91
C PHE A 110 18.62 -2.52 -2.43
N GLN A 111 19.34 -1.63 -3.11
CA GLN A 111 19.24 -1.51 -4.57
C GLN A 111 19.68 -2.79 -5.30
N LYS A 112 20.63 -3.55 -4.76
CA LYS A 112 21.05 -4.83 -5.32
C LYS A 112 19.94 -5.87 -5.23
N ILE A 113 19.32 -6.01 -4.06
CA ILE A 113 18.18 -6.91 -3.84
C ILE A 113 17.04 -6.59 -4.81
N LEU A 114 16.69 -5.31 -4.93
CA LEU A 114 15.61 -4.88 -5.84
C LEU A 114 15.93 -5.17 -7.31
N ARG A 115 17.18 -4.96 -7.73
CA ARG A 115 17.63 -5.28 -9.09
C ARG A 115 17.61 -6.78 -9.37
N GLU A 116 17.97 -7.59 -8.39
CA GLU A 116 17.92 -9.06 -8.50
C GLU A 116 16.47 -9.55 -8.60
N GLU A 117 15.57 -8.97 -7.81
CA GLU A 117 14.14 -9.28 -7.83
C GLU A 117 13.49 -8.93 -9.17
N GLU A 118 13.78 -7.74 -9.70
CA GLU A 118 13.34 -7.27 -11.02
C GLU A 118 13.79 -8.25 -12.13
N LYS A 119 15.05 -8.71 -12.07
CA LYS A 119 15.59 -9.71 -13.02
C LYS A 119 14.86 -11.05 -12.89
N ARG A 120 14.52 -11.47 -11.66
CA ARG A 120 13.78 -12.71 -11.42
C ARG A 120 12.36 -12.63 -11.99
N ARG A 121 11.64 -11.53 -11.73
CA ARG A 121 10.29 -11.29 -12.25
C ARG A 121 10.25 -11.34 -13.78
N ARG A 122 11.19 -10.64 -14.44
CA ARG A 122 11.30 -10.66 -15.92
C ARG A 122 11.61 -12.05 -16.48
N LYS A 123 12.44 -12.85 -15.80
CA LYS A 123 12.71 -14.24 -16.20
C LYS A 123 11.47 -15.12 -16.06
N GLU A 124 10.67 -14.91 -15.02
CA GLU A 124 9.45 -15.68 -14.77
C GLU A 124 8.32 -15.32 -15.75
N GLU A 125 8.15 -14.03 -16.06
CA GLU A 125 7.23 -13.55 -17.11
C GLU A 125 7.57 -14.17 -18.46
N LYS A 126 8.84 -14.14 -18.88
CA LYS A 126 9.29 -14.82 -20.11
C LYS A 126 9.00 -16.32 -20.10
N ARG A 127 9.18 -17.01 -18.97
CA ARG A 127 8.83 -18.43 -18.84
C ARG A 127 7.32 -18.68 -18.96
N LYS A 128 6.49 -17.81 -18.40
CA LYS A 128 5.02 -17.89 -18.49
C LYS A 128 4.53 -17.60 -19.91
N GLU A 129 5.17 -16.69 -20.63
CA GLU A 129 4.88 -16.37 -22.03
C GLU A 129 5.23 -17.55 -22.95
N ILE A 130 6.41 -18.18 -22.77
CA ILE A 130 6.81 -19.37 -23.54
C ILE A 130 5.89 -20.58 -23.25
N ARG A 131 5.36 -20.71 -22.02
CA ARG A 131 4.39 -21.75 -21.66
C ARG A 131 2.99 -21.51 -22.26
N LYS A 132 2.64 -20.26 -22.55
CA LYS A 132 1.44 -19.93 -23.33
C LYS A 132 1.79 -20.17 -24.79
N GLY A 133 1.64 -21.44 -25.22
CA GLY A 133 1.91 -21.85 -26.59
C GLY A 133 1.15 -21.02 -27.64
N PRO A 134 1.45 -21.20 -28.93
CA PRO A 134 0.86 -20.40 -30.00
C PRO A 134 -0.67 -20.42 -29.93
N ARG A 135 -1.30 -19.24 -29.83
CA ARG A 135 -2.76 -19.13 -29.84
C ARG A 135 -3.22 -19.30 -31.30
N ILE A 136 -3.52 -20.54 -31.69
CA ILE A 136 -4.11 -20.84 -33.00
C ILE A 136 -5.52 -20.21 -33.03
N SER A 137 -5.65 -19.00 -33.56
CA SER A 137 -6.94 -18.54 -34.09
C SER A 137 -7.18 -19.27 -35.40
N ARG A 138 -7.95 -20.36 -35.37
CA ARG A 138 -8.44 -21.01 -36.59
C ARG A 138 -9.41 -20.05 -37.27
N SER A 139 -8.95 -19.32 -38.29
CA SER A 139 -9.84 -18.81 -39.34
C SER A 139 -10.21 -19.99 -40.23
N ARG A 140 -11.51 -20.32 -40.21
CA ARG A 140 -12.16 -21.39 -40.99
C ARG A 140 -11.85 -21.21 -42.48
N SER A 141 -11.26 -22.23 -43.09
CA SER A 141 -11.18 -22.36 -44.55
C SER A 141 -12.58 -22.65 -45.10
N GLU A 142 -13.06 -21.83 -46.03
CA GLU A 142 -14.18 -22.14 -46.93
C GLU A 142 -13.64 -22.08 -48.36
N LEU A 143 -13.57 -23.24 -49.02
CA LEU A 143 -13.57 -23.47 -50.46
C LEU A 143 -14.31 -24.78 -50.73
#